data_AF-L5M607-F1
#
_entry.id   AF-L5M607-F1
#
_cell.length_a   1.000
_cell.length_b   1.000
_cell.length_c   1.000
_cell.angle_alpha   90.00
_cell.angle_beta   90.00
_cell.angle_gamma   90.00
#
_symmetry.space_group_name_H-M   'P 1'
#
loop_
_entity.id
_entity.type
_entity.pdbx_description
1 polymer ?
#
loop_
_entity_poly.entity_id
_entity_poly.type
_entity_poly.pdbx_seq_one_letter_code
_entity_poly.pdbx_strand_id
1 'polypeptide(L)'
;MIAALDLYFQLCSVEVSYETGSVMAATLASGWIWPITGESMLSAEAVCNILSLLHSCGIYDFSGQFSFCMGLPAKSAVSRAILLMVCNVMGMMCLSPPLDKLGNSHRGISFCQKLMSLFNFHNYDNLRHCARKLDPRRKLLQEYQDSYTPSENQAEVAADALSKENLESML
;
A
#
# COMPACT_ATOMS: atom_id res chain seq x y z
N MET A 1 -16.67 -26.29 -20.50
CA MET A 1 -15.77 -25.29 -21.12
C MET A 1 -16.48 -23.96 -21.35
N ILE A 2 -17.70 -23.95 -21.93
CA ILE A 2 -18.47 -22.71 -22.18
C ILE A 2 -18.81 -21.94 -20.89
N ALA A 3 -19.27 -22.62 -19.84
CA ALA A 3 -19.64 -21.96 -18.58
C ALA A 3 -18.51 -21.17 -17.89
N ALA A 4 -17.23 -21.54 -18.10
CA ALA A 4 -16.10 -20.82 -17.53
C ALA A 4 -15.84 -19.48 -18.24
N LEU A 5 -16.08 -19.42 -19.55
CA LEU A 5 -16.01 -18.19 -20.32
C LEU A 5 -17.17 -17.25 -19.99
N ASP A 6 -18.37 -17.79 -19.78
CA ASP A 6 -19.53 -17.00 -19.35
C ASP A 6 -19.26 -16.32 -18.00
N LEU A 7 -18.71 -17.08 -17.03
CA LEU A 7 -18.31 -16.51 -15.74
C LEU A 7 -17.22 -15.45 -15.89
N TYR A 8 -16.22 -15.68 -16.76
CA TYR A 8 -15.17 -14.69 -17.03
C TYR A 8 -15.74 -13.37 -17.56
N PHE A 9 -16.66 -13.43 -18.54
CA PHE A 9 -17.30 -12.23 -19.07
C PHE A 9 -18.15 -11.51 -18.02
N GLN A 10 -18.84 -12.25 -17.15
CA GLN A 10 -19.57 -11.66 -16.03
C GLN A 10 -18.62 -10.93 -15.07
N LEU A 11 -17.51 -11.54 -14.68
CA LEU A 11 -16.52 -10.92 -13.79
C LEU A 11 -15.88 -9.67 -14.40
N CYS A 12 -15.61 -9.67 -15.71
CA CYS A 12 -15.06 -8.49 -16.39
C CYS A 12 -16.09 -7.37 -16.63
N SER A 13 -17.37 -7.65 -16.45
CA SER A 13 -18.47 -6.68 -16.64
C SER A 13 -18.97 -6.09 -15.31
N VAL A 14 -18.31 -6.38 -14.20
CA VAL A 14 -18.65 -5.80 -12.90
C VAL A 14 -18.33 -4.30 -12.90
N GLU A 15 -19.32 -3.49 -12.53
CA GLU A 15 -19.19 -2.05 -12.44
C GLU A 15 -18.70 -1.62 -11.06
N VAL A 16 -17.76 -0.67 -11.05
CA VAL A 16 -17.13 -0.15 -9.82
C VAL A 16 -16.96 1.36 -9.99
N SER A 17 -17.26 2.13 -8.95
CA SER A 17 -17.02 3.57 -8.93
C SER A 17 -15.59 3.88 -8.46
N TYR A 18 -15.10 5.10 -8.66
CA TYR A 18 -13.77 5.47 -8.17
C TYR A 18 -13.69 5.40 -6.63
N GLU A 19 -14.80 5.67 -5.94
CA GLU A 19 -14.90 5.59 -4.47
C GLU A 19 -14.80 4.14 -4.00
N THR A 20 -15.65 3.25 -4.53
CA THR A 20 -15.64 1.84 -4.14
C THR A 20 -14.34 1.16 -4.55
N GLY A 21 -13.80 1.49 -5.73
CA GLY A 21 -12.50 1.02 -6.18
C GLY A 21 -11.36 1.46 -5.26
N SER A 22 -11.37 2.70 -4.77
CA SER A 22 -10.36 3.16 -3.82
C SER A 22 -10.40 2.40 -2.50
N VAL A 23 -11.59 2.07 -1.99
CA VAL A 23 -11.76 1.24 -0.79
C VAL A 23 -11.27 -0.18 -1.05
N MET A 24 -11.57 -0.79 -2.20
CA MET A 24 -11.05 -2.11 -2.56
C MET A 24 -9.51 -2.13 -2.59
N ALA A 25 -8.89 -1.10 -3.18
CA ALA A 25 -7.45 -0.94 -3.17
C ALA A 25 -6.89 -0.75 -1.75
N ALA A 26 -7.60 0.00 -0.90
CA ALA A 26 -7.18 0.27 0.47
C ALA A 26 -7.26 -1.00 1.32
N THR A 27 -8.31 -1.79 1.15
CA THR A 27 -8.44 -3.13 1.77
C THR A 27 -7.26 -4.01 1.38
N LEU A 28 -6.90 -4.07 0.09
CA LEU A 28 -5.71 -4.79 -0.37
C LEU A 28 -4.40 -4.26 0.24
N ALA A 29 -4.23 -2.94 0.30
CA ALA A 29 -3.06 -2.29 0.87
C ALA A 29 -2.91 -2.52 2.38
N SER A 30 -4.03 -2.77 3.08
CA SER A 30 -4.09 -3.02 4.53
C SER A 30 -4.09 -4.51 4.90
N GLY A 31 -3.65 -5.40 4.01
CA GLY A 31 -3.61 -6.85 4.30
C GLY A 31 -4.99 -7.53 4.25
N TRP A 32 -5.92 -6.97 3.46
CA TRP A 32 -7.32 -7.40 3.33
C TRP A 32 -8.17 -7.23 4.60
N ILE A 33 -7.81 -6.22 5.38
CA ILE A 33 -8.64 -5.71 6.45
C ILE A 33 -9.47 -4.56 5.87
N TRP A 34 -10.79 -4.69 5.92
CA TRP A 34 -11.68 -3.65 5.42
C TRP A 34 -11.51 -2.39 6.27
N PRO A 35 -11.07 -1.26 5.70
CA PRO A 35 -10.64 -0.11 6.50
C PRO A 35 -11.80 0.59 7.23
N ILE A 36 -13.05 0.35 6.81
CA ILE A 36 -14.24 1.00 7.39
C ILE A 36 -14.84 0.17 8.54
N THR A 37 -14.77 -1.16 8.45
CA THR A 37 -15.43 -2.09 9.38
C THR A 37 -14.44 -2.87 10.24
N GLY A 38 -13.18 -2.97 9.82
CA GLY A 38 -12.13 -3.75 10.49
C GLY A 38 -12.22 -5.26 10.24
N GLU A 39 -13.16 -5.71 9.41
CA GLU A 39 -13.32 -7.14 9.12
C GLU A 39 -12.23 -7.66 8.18
N SER A 40 -11.70 -8.84 8.47
CA SER A 40 -10.77 -9.56 7.59
C SER A 40 -11.51 -10.65 6.82
N MET A 41 -11.35 -10.64 5.50
CA MET A 41 -12.08 -11.53 4.58
C MET A 41 -11.16 -12.54 3.83
N LEU A 42 -9.83 -12.36 3.83
CA LEU A 42 -8.86 -13.26 3.18
C LEU A 42 -7.67 -13.53 4.11
N SER A 43 -6.94 -14.61 3.82
CA SER A 43 -5.67 -14.89 4.50
C SER A 43 -4.59 -13.89 4.08
N ALA A 44 -3.71 -13.52 5.00
CA ALA A 44 -2.58 -12.63 4.73
C ALA A 44 -1.67 -13.16 3.60
N GLU A 45 -1.54 -14.48 3.49
CA GLU A 45 -0.79 -15.14 2.41
C GLU A 45 -1.38 -14.85 1.02
N ALA A 46 -2.71 -14.95 0.87
CA ALA A 46 -3.37 -14.66 -0.39
C ALA A 46 -3.12 -13.21 -0.82
N VAL A 47 -3.17 -12.27 0.12
CA VAL A 47 -2.93 -10.85 -0.15
C VAL A 47 -1.50 -10.59 -0.60
N CYS A 48 -0.53 -11.19 0.09
CA CYS A 48 0.88 -11.10 -0.27
C CYS A 48 1.12 -11.60 -1.70
N ASN A 49 0.52 -12.74 -2.06
CA ASN A 49 0.62 -13.33 -3.40
C ASN A 49 -0.01 -12.42 -4.46
N ILE A 50 -1.20 -11.86 -4.18
CA ILE A 50 -1.90 -10.94 -5.08
C ILE A 50 -1.06 -9.68 -5.33
N LEU A 51 -0.56 -9.04 -4.27
CA LEU A 51 0.24 -7.82 -4.39
C LEU A 51 1.54 -8.07 -5.14
N SER A 52 2.18 -9.22 -4.92
CA SER A 52 3.41 -9.63 -5.62
C SER A 52 3.18 -9.82 -7.12
N LEU A 53 2.06 -10.44 -7.50
CA LEU A 53 1.67 -10.58 -8.91
C LEU A 53 1.33 -9.22 -9.52
N LEU A 54 0.49 -8.41 -8.86
CA LEU A 54 0.15 -7.07 -9.34
C LEU A 54 1.37 -6.17 -9.53
N HIS A 55 2.38 -6.33 -8.67
CA HIS A 55 3.63 -5.61 -8.81
C HIS A 55 4.37 -5.96 -10.11
N SER A 56 4.30 -7.20 -10.59
CA SER A 56 5.10 -7.68 -11.73
C SER A 56 4.34 -7.73 -13.07
N CYS A 57 3.03 -7.98 -13.05
CA CYS A 57 2.22 -8.20 -14.27
C CYS A 57 0.95 -7.32 -14.34
N GLY A 58 0.81 -6.36 -13.44
CA GLY A 58 -0.45 -5.62 -13.28
C GLY A 58 -0.78 -4.60 -14.38
N ILE A 59 0.22 -4.11 -15.11
CA ILE A 59 0.13 -2.97 -16.05
C ILE A 59 0.58 -3.37 -17.47
N TYR A 60 0.05 -4.49 -17.98
CA TYR A 60 0.34 -5.00 -19.33
C TYR A 60 1.86 -5.05 -19.63
N ASP A 61 2.27 -4.73 -20.86
CA ASP A 61 3.67 -4.68 -21.29
C ASP A 61 4.47 -3.56 -20.59
N PHE A 62 3.79 -2.61 -19.94
CA PHE A 62 4.42 -1.55 -19.16
C PHE A 62 4.76 -2.00 -17.72
N SER A 63 4.38 -3.20 -17.30
CA SER A 63 4.55 -3.65 -15.91
C SER A 63 6.00 -3.53 -15.44
N GLY A 64 6.98 -4.04 -16.18
CA GLY A 64 8.39 -3.97 -15.76
C GLY A 64 8.92 -2.54 -15.58
N GLN A 65 8.56 -1.62 -16.49
CA GLN A 65 8.94 -0.20 -16.37
C GLN A 65 8.18 0.48 -15.23
N PHE A 66 6.92 0.12 -15.01
CA PHE A 66 6.10 0.62 -13.91
C PHE A 66 6.68 0.18 -12.56
N SER A 67 7.03 -1.10 -12.38
CA SER A 67 7.63 -1.63 -11.16
C SER A 67 8.96 -0.95 -10.85
N PHE A 68 9.78 -0.72 -11.88
CA PHE A 68 11.08 -0.07 -11.72
C PHE A 68 10.98 1.41 -11.36
N CYS A 69 10.09 2.16 -12.02
CA CYS A 69 9.97 3.61 -11.81
C CYS A 69 9.12 3.98 -10.60
N MET A 70 8.06 3.22 -10.34
CA MET A 70 7.08 3.54 -9.29
C MET A 70 7.24 2.68 -8.05
N GLY A 71 7.64 1.43 -8.22
CA GLY A 71 7.82 0.52 -7.10
C GLY A 71 6.53 0.23 -6.34
N LEU A 72 5.36 0.24 -6.99
CA LEU A 72 4.06 0.00 -6.35
C LEU A 72 3.29 -1.13 -7.05
N PRO A 73 2.50 -1.93 -6.32
CA PRO A 73 1.49 -2.81 -6.91
C PRO A 73 0.37 -1.98 -7.56
N ALA A 74 0.02 -2.31 -8.80
CA ALA A 74 -1.08 -1.65 -9.48
C ALA A 74 -1.74 -2.60 -10.48
N LYS A 75 -3.00 -2.34 -10.85
CA LYS A 75 -3.72 -3.04 -11.92
C LYS A 75 -4.32 -2.06 -12.90
N SER A 76 -4.03 -2.24 -14.18
CA SER A 76 -4.65 -1.49 -15.27
C SER A 76 -5.80 -2.27 -15.89
N ALA A 77 -6.83 -1.58 -16.34
CA ALA A 77 -7.97 -2.18 -17.02
C ALA A 77 -8.28 -1.44 -18.32
N VAL A 78 -8.81 -2.16 -19.31
CA VAL A 78 -9.28 -1.60 -20.59
C VAL A 78 -10.40 -0.57 -20.39
N SER A 79 -11.14 -0.67 -19.27
CA SER A 79 -12.07 0.34 -18.77
C SER A 79 -11.41 1.66 -18.38
N ARG A 80 -10.08 1.77 -18.57
CA ARG A 80 -9.26 2.97 -18.37
C ARG A 80 -9.05 3.34 -16.90
N ALA A 81 -9.30 2.36 -16.03
CA ALA A 81 -9.07 2.42 -14.60
C ALA A 81 -7.66 1.90 -14.28
N ILE A 82 -6.98 2.57 -13.35
CA ILE A 82 -5.75 2.11 -12.74
C ILE A 82 -6.00 2.03 -11.23
N LEU A 83 -5.99 0.81 -10.72
CA LEU A 83 -6.06 0.52 -9.30
C LEU A 83 -4.64 0.51 -8.74
N LEU A 84 -4.35 1.32 -7.73
CA LEU A 84 -3.01 1.50 -7.15
C LEU A 84 -3.05 1.22 -5.66
N MET A 85 -2.08 0.46 -5.15
CA MET A 85 -2.00 0.09 -3.75
C MET A 85 -0.69 0.61 -3.17
N VAL A 86 -0.75 1.42 -2.12
CA VAL A 86 0.40 1.80 -1.31
C VAL A 86 0.30 1.03 0.00
N CYS A 87 1.00 -0.10 0.07
CA CYS A 87 0.94 -1.01 1.20
C CYS A 87 1.14 -0.26 2.54
N ASN A 88 0.27 -0.55 3.51
CA ASN A 88 0.25 0.06 4.84
C ASN A 88 0.02 1.59 4.87
N VAL A 89 -0.43 2.20 3.77
CA VAL A 89 -0.70 3.65 3.71
C VAL A 89 -2.08 3.93 3.16
N MET A 90 -2.34 3.59 1.89
CA MET A 90 -3.60 3.91 1.22
C MET A 90 -3.81 3.07 -0.05
N GLY A 91 -5.05 3.02 -0.52
CA GLY A 91 -5.38 2.54 -1.85
C GLY A 91 -6.06 3.63 -2.68
N MET A 92 -5.84 3.59 -3.99
CA MET A 92 -6.35 4.60 -4.91
C MET A 92 -6.89 3.96 -6.18
N MET A 93 -7.86 4.63 -6.80
CA MET A 93 -8.38 4.29 -8.12
C MET A 93 -8.32 5.53 -9.00
N CYS A 94 -7.59 5.45 -10.11
CA CYS A 94 -7.50 6.51 -11.09
C CYS A 94 -8.28 6.12 -12.34
N LEU A 95 -9.33 6.87 -12.68
CA LEU A 95 -10.09 6.67 -13.92
C LEU A 95 -9.83 7.85 -14.86
N SER A 96 -9.39 7.58 -16.10
CA SER A 96 -9.26 8.66 -17.08
C SER A 96 -9.48 8.20 -18.53
N PRO A 97 -10.24 8.97 -19.35
CA PRO A 97 -10.61 8.59 -20.72
C PRO A 97 -9.46 8.28 -21.73
N PRO A 98 -8.32 8.99 -21.76
CA PRO A 98 -7.31 8.75 -22.79
C PRO A 98 -6.42 7.55 -22.45
N LEU A 99 -6.40 6.54 -23.34
CA LEU A 99 -5.47 5.42 -23.28
C LEU A 99 -4.19 5.71 -24.07
N ASP A 100 -3.07 5.17 -23.61
CA ASP A 100 -1.82 5.14 -24.35
C ASP A 100 -1.76 3.96 -25.35
N LYS A 101 -0.63 3.83 -26.05
CA LYS A 101 -0.43 2.75 -27.03
C LYS A 101 -0.37 1.35 -26.41
N LEU A 102 -0.15 1.26 -25.10
CA LEU A 102 -0.03 0.02 -24.34
C LEU A 102 -1.35 -0.35 -23.63
N GLY A 103 -2.41 0.43 -23.82
CA GLY A 103 -3.72 0.19 -23.24
C GLY A 103 -3.88 0.70 -21.80
N ASN A 104 -2.95 1.52 -21.31
CA ASN A 104 -3.03 2.12 -19.98
C ASN A 104 -3.59 3.55 -20.01
N SER A 105 -4.23 3.98 -18.93
CA SER A 105 -4.70 5.36 -18.81
C SER A 105 -3.52 6.34 -18.74
N HIS A 106 -3.35 7.17 -19.77
CA HIS A 106 -2.19 8.06 -19.89
C HIS A 106 -2.10 9.05 -18.72
N ARG A 107 -3.24 9.62 -18.30
CA ARG A 107 -3.30 10.53 -17.15
C ARG A 107 -3.10 9.80 -15.83
N GLY A 108 -3.57 8.56 -15.70
CA GLY A 108 -3.36 7.76 -14.50
C GLY A 108 -1.89 7.41 -14.30
N ILE A 109 -1.18 7.01 -15.37
CA ILE A 109 0.27 6.77 -15.30
C ILE A 109 1.02 8.06 -14.97
N SER A 110 0.70 9.18 -15.62
CA SER A 110 1.33 10.47 -15.32
C SER A 110 1.08 10.93 -13.87
N PHE A 111 -0.12 10.67 -13.33
CA PHE A 111 -0.44 10.93 -11.93
C PHE A 111 0.44 10.10 -11.00
N CYS A 112 0.58 8.80 -11.25
CA CYS A 112 1.45 7.92 -10.46
C CYS A 112 2.91 8.41 -10.48
N GLN A 113 3.40 8.91 -11.63
CA GLN A 113 4.79 9.38 -11.76
C GLN A 113 5.02 10.62 -10.89
N LYS A 114 4.08 11.56 -10.92
CA LYS A 114 4.11 12.75 -10.08
C LYS A 114 4.00 12.38 -8.60
N LEU A 115 3.14 11.43 -8.26
CA LEU A 115 2.98 10.94 -6.89
C LEU A 115 4.30 10.39 -6.34
N MET A 116 5.00 9.54 -7.11
CA MET A 116 6.29 8.95 -6.69
C MET A 116 7.46 9.94 -6.69
N SER A 117 7.38 10.99 -7.49
CA SER A 117 8.35 12.08 -7.46
C SER A 117 8.19 12.95 -6.21
N LEU A 118 6.96 13.09 -5.70
CA LEU A 118 6.65 13.94 -4.55
C LEU A 118 6.81 13.18 -3.23
N PHE A 119 6.37 11.92 -3.17
CA PHE A 119 6.29 11.13 -1.94
C PHE A 119 7.23 9.93 -1.91
N ASN A 120 7.66 9.54 -0.71
CA ASN A 120 8.53 8.37 -0.47
C ASN A 120 7.76 7.04 -0.40
N PHE A 121 6.91 6.79 -1.39
CA PHE A 121 6.05 5.61 -1.45
C PHE A 121 6.63 4.45 -2.26
N HIS A 122 7.79 4.63 -2.89
CA HIS A 122 8.43 3.54 -3.62
C HIS A 122 8.78 2.39 -2.66
N ASN A 123 8.53 1.13 -3.05
CA ASN A 123 8.84 -0.03 -2.20
C ASN A 123 10.30 -0.07 -1.69
N TYR A 124 11.23 0.50 -2.46
CA TYR A 124 12.66 0.57 -2.10
C TYR A 124 13.12 1.95 -1.60
N ASP A 125 12.21 2.91 -1.38
CA ASP A 125 12.58 4.19 -0.77
C ASP A 125 12.86 4.01 0.73
N ASN A 126 13.84 4.77 1.24
CA ASN A 126 14.18 4.74 2.66
C ASN A 126 13.27 5.70 3.46
N LEU A 127 12.66 5.21 4.54
CA LEU A 127 11.78 6.01 5.40
C LEU A 127 12.53 7.07 6.24
N ARG A 128 13.81 6.83 6.57
CA ARG A 128 14.62 7.73 7.41
C ARG A 128 15.44 8.72 6.58
N HIS A 129 16.01 8.25 5.47
CA HIS A 129 16.95 8.99 4.64
C HIS A 129 16.34 9.38 3.28
N CYS A 130 15.24 10.12 3.31
CA CYS A 130 14.66 10.71 2.10
C CYS A 130 15.10 12.18 1.96
N ALA A 131 16.07 12.43 1.08
CA ALA A 131 16.72 13.75 0.98
C ALA A 131 15.83 14.86 0.37
N ARG A 132 14.80 14.50 -0.42
CA ARG A 132 13.94 15.49 -1.13
C ARG A 132 12.45 15.14 -1.20
N LYS A 133 12.07 13.90 -0.91
CA LYS A 133 10.67 13.44 -0.99
C LYS A 133 9.94 13.71 0.33
N LEU A 134 8.65 14.00 0.22
CA LEU A 134 7.76 14.19 1.36
C LEU A 134 7.33 12.84 1.92
N ASP A 135 7.30 12.72 3.26
CA ASP A 135 6.68 11.58 3.93
C ASP A 135 5.44 12.06 4.72
N PRO A 136 4.23 11.73 4.26
CA PRO A 136 3.02 12.14 4.95
C PRO A 136 2.82 11.40 6.27
N ARG A 137 3.52 10.27 6.50
CA ARG A 137 3.45 9.51 7.75
C ARG A 137 4.26 10.15 8.88
N ARG A 138 5.15 11.10 8.57
CA ARG A 138 6.13 11.62 9.55
C ARG A 138 5.48 12.23 10.78
N LYS A 139 4.36 12.96 10.63
CA LYS A 139 3.63 13.54 11.77
C LYS A 139 3.07 12.46 12.70
N LEU A 140 2.42 11.45 12.14
CA LEU A 140 1.88 10.31 12.89
C LEU A 140 2.99 9.51 13.59
N LEU A 141 4.13 9.32 12.93
CA LEU A 141 5.29 8.65 13.52
C LEU A 141 5.89 9.45 14.67
N GLN A 142 5.96 10.78 14.53
CA GLN A 142 6.44 11.67 15.58
C GLN A 142 5.50 11.64 16.80
N GLU A 143 4.20 11.77 16.59
CA GLU A 143 3.18 11.67 17.65
C GLU A 143 3.22 10.30 18.35
N TYR A 144 3.40 9.22 17.59
CA TYR A 144 3.57 7.88 18.16
C TYR A 144 4.86 7.77 18.99
N GLN A 145 5.99 8.32 18.51
CA GLN A 145 7.25 8.35 19.26
C GLN A 145 7.12 9.15 20.56
N ASP A 146 6.51 10.33 20.50
CA ASP A 146 6.28 11.20 21.65
C ASP A 146 5.33 10.54 22.68
N SER A 147 4.42 9.67 22.22
CA SER A 147 3.54 8.89 23.11
C SER A 147 4.22 7.71 23.81
N TYR A 148 5.31 7.19 23.24
CA TYR A 148 6.03 6.02 23.75
C TYR A 148 7.32 6.37 24.50
N THR A 149 7.87 7.57 24.33
CA THR A 149 8.96 8.05 25.19
C THR A 149 8.43 8.14 26.63
N PRO A 150 8.90 7.28 27.55
CA PRO A 150 8.59 7.45 28.96
C PRO A 150 9.13 8.83 29.36
N SER A 151 8.44 9.55 30.24
CA SER A 151 9.08 10.69 30.91
C SER A 151 10.42 10.23 31.48
N GLU A 152 11.46 11.07 31.50
CA GLU A 152 12.80 10.67 31.98
C GLU A 152 12.75 9.91 33.32
N ASN A 153 11.80 10.27 34.19
CA ASN A 153 11.48 9.58 35.43
C ASN A 153 11.06 8.10 35.29
N GLN A 154 10.33 7.71 34.24
CA GLN A 154 9.87 6.33 34.03
C GLN A 154 10.96 5.41 33.45
N ALA A 155 11.87 5.95 32.64
CA ALA A 155 13.02 5.20 32.13
C ALA A 155 14.05 4.95 33.23
N GLU A 156 14.27 5.92 34.13
CA GLU A 156 15.13 5.78 35.30
C GLU A 156 14.56 4.77 36.31
N VAL A 157 13.25 4.82 36.56
CA VAL A 157 12.55 3.83 37.43
C VAL A 157 12.58 2.41 36.84
N ALA A 158 12.47 2.25 35.52
CA ALA A 158 12.59 0.94 34.88
C ALA A 158 14.03 0.39 34.91
N ALA A 159 15.04 1.26 34.77
CA ALA A 159 16.44 0.87 34.92
C ALA A 159 16.79 0.47 36.37
N ASP A 160 16.25 1.17 37.36
CA ASP A 160 16.42 0.84 38.79
C ASP A 160 15.65 -0.42 39.22
N ALA A 161 14.52 -0.74 38.56
CA ALA A 161 13.81 -2.00 38.79
C ALA A 161 14.60 -3.20 38.25
N LEU A 162 15.19 -3.05 37.05
CA LEU A 162 16.06 -4.07 36.45
C LEU A 162 17.37 -4.26 37.23
N SER A 163 17.93 -3.21 37.83
CA SER A 163 19.14 -3.35 38.66
C SER A 163 18.86 -4.10 39.97
N LYS A 164 17.68 -3.90 40.58
CA LYS A 164 17.23 -4.60 41.79
C LYS A 164 16.87 -6.07 41.54
N GLU A 165 16.13 -6.39 40.48
CA GLU A 165 15.82 -7.79 40.12
C GLU A 165 17.09 -8.59 39.84
N ASN A 166 18.08 -7.99 39.16
CA ASN A 166 19.36 -8.65 38.91
C ASN A 166 20.15 -8.89 40.22
N LEU A 167 20.08 -7.98 41.19
CA LEU A 167 20.70 -8.15 42.51
C LEU A 167 19.99 -9.20 43.37
N GLU A 168 18.66 -9.29 43.33
CA GLU A 168 17.90 -10.34 44.04
C GLU A 168 18.08 -11.72 43.42
N SER A 169 18.32 -11.80 42.11
CA SER A 169 18.64 -13.08 41.44
C SER A 169 20.06 -13.60 41.69
N MET A 170 20.94 -12.77 42.28
CA MET A 170 22.32 -13.12 42.63
C MET A 170 22.51 -13.50 44.11
N LEU A 171 21.48 -13.35 44.95
CA LEU A 171 21.43 -13.80 46.35
C LEU A 171 20.68 -15.14 46.46
#